data_AF-A0A161Z4R8-F1
#
_entry.id   AF-A0A161Z4R8-F1
#
_cell.length_a   1.000
_cell.length_b   1.000
_cell.length_c   1.000
_cell.angle_alpha   90.00
_cell.angle_beta   90.00
_cell.angle_gamma   90.00
#
_symmetry.space_group_name_H-M   'P 1'
#
loop_
_entity.id
_entity.type
_entity.pdbx_description
1 polymer ?
#
loop_
_entity_poly.entity_id
_entity_poly.type
_entity_poly.pdbx_seq_one_letter_code
_entity_poly.pdbx_strand_id
1 'polypeptide(L)' 'MSDYISGSAPLLLAAREAAARLELRGDAPELLAKINALLALHGLHGGQQITLTRLLEQVGDL' A
#
# COMPACT_ATOMS: atom_id res chain seq x y z
N MET A 1 0.84 28.51 2.05
CA MET A 1 1.01 27.53 3.15
C MET A 1 0.61 26.17 2.61
N SER A 2 1.47 25.56 1.78
CA SER A 2 1.13 24.37 1.00
C SER A 2 2.40 23.57 0.69
N ASP A 3 3.02 22.94 1.69
CA ASP A 3 4.15 22.02 1.47
C ASP A 3 4.04 20.76 2.34
N TYR A 4 2.84 20.17 2.39
CA TYR A 4 2.61 18.84 2.95
C TYR A 4 2.16 17.83 1.88
N ILE A 5 2.70 17.93 0.66
CA ILE A 5 2.72 16.76 -0.26
C ILE A 5 3.82 15.83 0.26
N SER A 6 3.57 15.31 1.46
CA SER A 6 4.42 14.42 2.25
C SER A 6 4.68 13.15 1.45
N GLY A 7 5.91 12.62 1.46
CA GLY A 7 6.40 11.53 0.60
C GLY A 7 5.63 10.20 0.62
N SER A 8 4.49 10.13 1.30
CA SER A 8 3.52 9.03 1.30
C SER A 8 2.62 8.98 0.06
N ALA A 9 2.45 10.07 -0.70
CA ALA A 9 1.58 10.06 -1.89
C ALA A 9 2.00 9.03 -2.97
N PRO A 10 3.30 8.91 -3.36
CA PRO A 10 3.75 7.88 -4.28
C PRO A 10 3.55 6.45 -3.73
N LEU A 11 3.77 6.26 -2.44
CA LEU A 11 3.61 4.96 -1.78
C LEU A 11 2.14 4.51 -1.76
N LEU A 12 1.22 5.43 -1.48
CA LEU A 12 -0.22 5.17 -1.52
C LEU A 12 -0.71 4.83 -2.93
N LEU A 13 -0.16 5.47 -3.97
CA LEU A 13 -0.46 5.14 -5.35
C LEU A 13 0.00 3.72 -5.70
N ALA A 14 1.26 3.38 -5.38
CA ALA A 14 1.80 2.04 -5.59
C ALA A 14 0.98 0.97 -4.86
N ALA A 15 0.52 1.26 -3.64
CA ALA A 15 -0.35 0.38 -2.87
C ALA A 15 -1.72 0.14 -3.51
N ARG A 16 -2.33 1.17 -4.09
CA ARG A 16 -3.59 1.03 -4.83
C ARG A 16 -3.42 0.16 -6.07
N GLU A 17 -2.34 0.34 -6.80
CA GLU A 17 -2.05 -0.49 -7.99
C GLU A 17 -1.79 -1.94 -7.60
N ALA A 18 -1.02 -2.19 -6.55
CA ALA A 18 -0.75 -3.54 -6.06
C ALA A 18 -2.03 -4.24 -5.61
N ALA A 19 -2.91 -3.53 -4.87
CA ALA A 19 -4.21 -4.05 -4.47
C ALA A 19 -5.05 -4.44 -5.69
N ALA A 20 -5.11 -3.59 -6.72
CA ALA A 20 -5.85 -3.90 -7.95
C ALA A 20 -5.28 -5.14 -8.68
N ARG A 21 -3.95 -5.28 -8.76
CA ARG A 21 -3.30 -6.47 -9.37
C ARG A 21 -3.64 -7.74 -8.59
N LEU A 22 -3.56 -7.70 -7.25
CA LEU A 22 -3.91 -8.83 -6.40
C LEU A 22 -5.39 -9.21 -6.50
N GLU A 23 -6.28 -8.23 -6.58
CA GLU A 23 -7.72 -8.46 -6.74
C GLU A 23 -8.04 -9.15 -8.07
N LEU A 24 -7.36 -8.76 -9.15
CA LEU A 24 -7.48 -9.42 -10.45
C LEU A 24 -6.93 -10.85 -10.46
N ARG A 25 -5.85 -11.10 -9.71
CA ARG A 25 -5.18 -12.41 -9.68
C ARG A 25 -5.87 -13.40 -8.75
N GLY A 26 -6.44 -12.93 -7.64
CA GLY A 26 -7.27 -13.71 -6.72
C GLY A 26 -6.53 -14.72 -5.84
N ASP A 27 -5.20 -14.69 -5.84
CA ASP A 27 -4.34 -15.72 -5.24
C ASP A 27 -3.71 -15.32 -3.89
N ALA A 28 -3.76 -14.04 -3.51
CA ALA A 28 -3.28 -13.57 -2.21
C ALA A 28 -4.31 -12.67 -1.47
N PRO A 29 -5.49 -13.22 -1.09
CA PRO A 29 -6.55 -12.45 -0.43
C PRO A 29 -6.12 -11.85 0.91
N GLU A 30 -5.25 -12.51 1.67
CA GLU A 30 -4.72 -11.97 2.93
C GLU A 30 -3.82 -10.75 2.72
N LEU A 31 -3.01 -10.76 1.64
CA LEU A 31 -2.09 -9.67 1.33
C LEU A 31 -2.89 -8.45 0.84
N LEU A 32 -3.89 -8.69 0.00
CA LEU A 32 -4.86 -7.69 -0.44
C LEU A 32 -5.57 -7.04 0.75
N ALA A 33 -6.06 -7.84 1.70
CA ALA A 33 -6.73 -7.34 2.90
C ALA A 33 -5.82 -6.42 3.74
N LYS A 34 -4.54 -6.79 3.91
CA LYS A 34 -3.55 -5.98 4.65
C LYS A 34 -3.26 -4.64 3.96
N ILE A 35 -3.08 -4.65 2.64
CA ILE A 35 -2.86 -3.42 1.87
C ILE A 35 -4.09 -2.51 1.94
N ASN A 36 -5.30 -3.05 1.77
CA ASN A 36 -6.54 -2.30 1.87
C ASN A 36 -6.78 -1.71 3.27
N ALA A 37 -6.43 -2.46 4.33
CA ALA A 37 -6.52 -1.97 5.69
C ALA A 37 -5.61 -0.74 5.92
N LEU A 38 -4.39 -0.74 5.35
CA LEU A 38 -3.47 0.40 5.43
C LEU A 38 -3.94 1.59 4.57
N LEU A 39 -4.52 1.33 3.39
CA LEU A 39 -5.09 2.37 2.52
C LEU A 39 -6.32 3.05 3.13
N ALA A 40 -7.08 2.35 3.99
CA ALA A 40 -8.25 2.90 4.68
C ALA A 40 -7.89 3.88 5.81
N LEU A 41 -6.61 3.94 6.21
CA LEU A 41 -6.16 4.87 7.24
C LEU A 41 -6.05 6.29 6.69
N HIS A 42 -6.55 7.27 7.45
CA HIS A 42 -6.49 8.70 7.09
C HIS A 42 -5.06 9.27 7.02
N GLY A 43 -4.06 8.55 7.52
CA GLY A 43 -2.66 8.91 7.41
C GLY A 43 -1.75 7.74 7.74
N LEU A 44 -0.64 7.62 7.01
CA LEU A 44 0.40 6.62 7.27
C LEU A 44 1.53 7.24 8.08
N HIS A 45 1.73 6.76 9.30
CA HIS A 45 2.92 7.08 10.09
C HIS A 45 4.12 6.21 9.69
N GLY A 46 5.35 6.63 10.02
CA GLY A 46 6.59 6.04 9.48
C GLY A 46 6.68 4.50 9.58
N GLY A 47 6.24 3.91 10.69
CA GLY A 47 6.18 2.44 10.82
C GLY A 47 5.24 1.77 9.82
N GLN A 48 4.07 2.36 9.55
CA GLN A 48 3.12 1.85 8.57
C GLN A 48 3.62 2.04 7.14
N GLN A 49 4.36 3.12 6.86
CA GLN A 49 4.99 3.30 5.55
C GLN A 49 6.00 2.17 5.28
N ILE A 50 6.83 1.81 6.28
CA ILE A 50 7.76 0.67 6.17
C ILE A 50 7.00 -0.65 5.97
N THR A 51 5.94 -0.89 6.74
CA THR A 51 5.11 -2.08 6.57
C THR A 51 4.50 -2.15 5.17
N LEU A 52 3.97 -1.03 4.66
CA LEU A 52 3.38 -0.97 3.34
C LEU A 52 4.42 -1.23 2.25
N THR A 53 5.61 -0.63 2.33
CA THR A 53 6.70 -0.90 1.38
C THR A 53 7.05 -2.39 1.33
N ARG A 54 7.18 -3.05 2.49
CA ARG A 54 7.47 -4.50 2.54
C ARG A 54 6.37 -5.36 1.94
N LEU A 55 5.10 -4.98 2.17
CA LEU A 55 3.97 -5.68 1.56
C LEU A 55 4.00 -5.53 0.03
N LEU A 56 4.40 -4.37 -0.48
CA LEU A 56 4.51 -4.13 -1.93
C LEU A 56 5.67 -4.90 -2.56
N GLU A 57 6.80 -5.01 -1.87
CA GLU A 57 7.91 -5.89 -2.29
C GLU A 57 7.44 -7.34 -2.41
N GLN A 58 6.67 -7.83 -1.43
CA GLN A 58 6.08 -9.18 -1.48
C GLN A 58 5.12 -9.39 -2.66
N VAL A 59 4.37 -8.36 -3.07
CA VAL A 59 3.53 -8.44 -4.28
C VAL A 59 4.37 -8.52 -5.55
N GLY A 60 5.50 -7.80 -5.59
CA GLY A 60 6.41 -7.80 -6.75
C GLY A 60 7.13 -9.14 -6.96
N ASP A 61 7.36 -9.90 -5.88
CA ASP A 61 8.03 -11.20 -5.91
C ASP A 61 7.09 -12.39 -6.24
N LEU A 62 5.77 -12.18 -6.22
CA LEU A 62 4.73 -13.20 -6.52
C LEU A 62 4.41 -13.31 -8.01
#